data_AF-A0A7X8V9Z2-F1
#
_entry.id   AF-A0A7X8V9Z2-F1
#
_cell.length_a   1.000
_cell.length_b   1.000
_cell.length_c   1.000
_cell.angle_alpha   90.00
_cell.angle_beta   90.00
_cell.angle_gamma   90.00
#
_symmetry.space_group_name_H-M   'P 1'
#
loop_
_entity.id
_entity.type
_entity.pdbx_description
1 polymer ?
#
loop_
_entity_poly.entity_id
_entity_poly.type
_entity_poly.pdbx_seq_one_letter_code
_entity_poly.pdbx_strand_id
1 'polypeptide(L)'
;MKNPENILYYMRSRLSLTQQQIAQATGLNENDISRIENGADNPFIGTFISLARYFNIPVDAFVHNDIKIAISSFTKPPKITHTKLKRIKIKREKFDKIGRKGEEWVYKEEFKKLKGTGYENGINLNFSDIDDADFDILSFGLDGRTVIIEVKTTTGDEGDPFYISANELDMAQKCIKDGKFYELHRVYHINDPKRRGRIIITAKELLENYEFVPETYRVVRKEKNKRNDRS
;
A
#
# COMPACT_ATOMS: atom_id res chain seq x y z
N MET A 1 -2.79 -10.94 4.36
CA MET A 1 -2.48 -9.50 4.26
C MET A 1 -0.98 -9.38 4.34
N LYS A 2 -0.35 -8.83 3.31
CA LYS A 2 1.11 -8.67 3.32
C LYS A 2 1.47 -7.60 4.35
N ASN A 3 2.63 -7.68 4.99
CA ASN A 3 3.05 -6.60 5.88
C ASN A 3 3.40 -5.38 5.01
N PRO A 4 2.66 -4.26 5.08
CA PRO A 4 2.89 -3.08 4.24
C PRO A 4 4.28 -2.46 4.48
N GLU A 5 4.88 -2.75 5.63
CA GLU A 5 6.20 -2.28 6.04
C GLU A 5 7.31 -3.30 5.75
N ASN A 6 7.01 -4.38 5.02
CA ASN A 6 8.03 -5.31 4.57
C ASN A 6 8.93 -4.62 3.53
N ILE A 7 10.24 -4.62 3.77
CA ILE A 7 11.21 -3.93 2.92
C ILE A 7 11.23 -4.46 1.48
N LEU A 8 11.09 -5.78 1.29
CA LEU A 8 11.06 -6.36 -0.05
C LEU A 8 9.80 -5.96 -0.80
N TYR A 9 8.64 -6.03 -0.14
CA TYR A 9 7.37 -5.56 -0.68
C TYR A 9 7.42 -4.08 -1.04
N TYR A 10 7.99 -3.26 -0.16
CA TYR A 10 8.20 -1.83 -0.36
C TYR A 10 9.10 -1.55 -1.58
N MET A 11 10.25 -2.21 -1.69
CA MET A 11 11.17 -2.02 -2.83
C MET A 11 10.55 -2.50 -4.16
N ARG A 12 9.82 -3.61 -4.12
CA ARG A 12 9.12 -4.16 -5.28
C ARG A 12 8.05 -3.21 -5.80
N SER A 13 7.17 -2.70 -4.93
CA SER A 13 6.10 -1.75 -5.29
C SER A 13 6.67 -0.43 -5.82
N ARG A 14 7.68 0.10 -5.13
CA ARG A 14 8.40 1.33 -5.49
C ARG A 14 8.96 1.30 -6.92
N LEU A 15 9.53 0.17 -7.32
CA LEU A 15 10.11 -0.02 -8.64
C LEU A 15 9.14 -0.65 -9.65
N SER A 16 7.89 -0.89 -9.23
CA SER A 16 6.88 -1.48 -10.11
C SER A 16 7.34 -2.84 -10.67
N LEU A 17 7.84 -3.71 -9.81
CA LEU A 17 8.30 -5.06 -10.19
C LEU A 17 7.29 -6.14 -9.76
N THR A 18 7.25 -7.26 -10.47
CA THR A 18 6.58 -8.48 -10.02
C THR A 18 7.53 -9.33 -9.17
N GLN A 19 7.01 -10.28 -8.38
CA GLN A 19 7.85 -11.22 -7.62
C GLN A 19 8.73 -12.04 -8.57
N GLN A 20 8.15 -12.49 -9.69
CA GLN A 20 8.87 -13.17 -10.78
C GLN A 20 10.01 -12.34 -11.38
N GLN A 21 9.81 -11.02 -11.60
CA GLN A 21 10.87 -10.15 -12.16
C GLN A 21 12.06 -10.02 -11.20
N ILE A 22 11.81 -9.92 -9.89
CA ILE A 22 12.88 -9.89 -8.89
C ILE A 22 13.59 -11.24 -8.85
N ALA A 23 12.84 -12.35 -8.83
CA ALA A 23 13.40 -13.70 -8.83
C ALA A 23 14.35 -13.91 -10.03
N GLN A 24 13.90 -13.55 -11.24
CA GLN A 24 14.71 -13.64 -12.46
C GLN A 24 15.97 -12.76 -12.41
N ALA A 25 15.85 -11.51 -11.94
CA ALA A 25 16.98 -10.58 -11.92
C ALA A 25 18.03 -10.90 -10.84
N THR A 26 17.63 -11.58 -9.77
CA THR A 26 18.49 -11.92 -8.63
C THR A 26 18.98 -13.37 -8.64
N GLY A 27 18.41 -14.21 -9.51
CA GLY A 27 18.66 -15.66 -9.52
C GLY A 27 18.01 -16.41 -8.33
N LEU A 28 17.07 -15.76 -7.63
CA LEU A 28 16.36 -16.34 -6.48
C LEU A 28 15.08 -17.07 -6.91
N ASN A 29 14.52 -17.89 -6.02
CA ASN A 29 13.23 -18.52 -6.24
C ASN A 29 12.09 -17.52 -5.95
N GLU A 30 11.07 -17.46 -6.82
CA GLU A 30 9.87 -16.64 -6.59
C GLU A 30 9.16 -16.98 -5.27
N ASN A 31 9.16 -18.26 -4.87
CA ASN A 31 8.64 -18.68 -3.58
C ASN A 31 9.42 -18.08 -2.41
N ASP A 32 10.73 -17.89 -2.53
CA ASP A 32 11.54 -17.25 -1.48
C ASP A 32 11.19 -15.76 -1.38
N ILE A 33 11.01 -15.09 -2.51
CA ILE A 33 10.52 -13.69 -2.56
C ILE A 33 9.16 -13.59 -1.86
N SER A 34 8.21 -14.46 -2.20
CA SER A 34 6.89 -14.50 -1.59
C SER A 34 6.96 -14.77 -0.09
N ARG A 35 7.77 -15.74 0.34
CA ARG A 35 7.97 -16.04 1.76
C ARG A 35 8.51 -14.84 2.54
N ILE A 36 9.52 -14.15 2.00
CA ILE A 36 10.10 -12.96 2.63
C ILE A 36 9.06 -11.84 2.74
N GLU A 37 8.26 -11.59 1.69
CA GLU A 37 7.18 -10.59 1.75
C GLU A 37 6.09 -10.92 2.78
N ASN A 38 5.88 -12.21 3.05
CA ASN A 38 4.94 -12.69 4.06
C ASN A 38 5.55 -12.80 5.46
N GLY A 39 6.77 -12.29 5.67
CA GLY A 39 7.42 -12.26 6.97
C GLY A 39 7.98 -13.62 7.41
N ALA A 40 8.44 -14.44 6.48
CA ALA A 40 9.08 -15.71 6.82
C ALA A 40 10.29 -15.51 7.74
N ASP A 41 10.38 -16.37 8.76
CA ASP A 41 11.48 -16.37 9.71
C ASP A 41 12.78 -16.83 9.07
N ASN A 42 13.85 -16.10 9.40
CA ASN A 42 15.26 -16.42 9.12
C ASN A 42 15.61 -16.81 7.67
N PRO A 43 15.37 -15.94 6.66
CA PRO A 43 15.91 -16.14 5.31
C PRO A 43 17.44 -16.24 5.35
N PHE A 44 18.03 -17.01 4.43
CA PHE A 44 19.49 -17.08 4.32
C PHE A 44 20.07 -15.68 4.06
N ILE A 45 21.13 -15.31 4.77
CA ILE A 45 21.77 -13.99 4.62
C ILE A 45 22.23 -13.73 3.17
N GLY A 46 22.62 -14.78 2.44
CA GLY A 46 22.96 -14.70 1.02
C GLY A 46 21.81 -14.15 0.16
N THR A 47 20.56 -14.47 0.51
CA THR A 47 19.37 -13.95 -0.15
C THR A 47 19.25 -12.43 0.04
N PHE A 48 19.46 -11.94 1.26
CA PHE A 48 19.46 -10.50 1.54
C PHE A 48 20.61 -9.76 0.86
N ILE A 49 21.80 -10.37 0.75
CA ILE A 49 22.92 -9.78 0.01
C ILE A 49 22.58 -9.63 -1.48
N SER A 50 21.96 -10.66 -2.10
CA SER A 50 21.54 -10.59 -3.50
C SER A 50 20.49 -9.50 -3.73
N LEU A 51 19.49 -9.40 -2.85
CA LEU A 51 18.46 -8.36 -2.92
C LEU A 51 19.04 -6.95 -2.70
N ALA A 52 19.89 -6.77 -1.69
CA ALA A 52 20.55 -5.50 -1.37
C ALA A 52 21.38 -4.98 -2.55
N ARG A 53 22.14 -5.86 -3.21
CA ARG A 53 22.89 -5.52 -4.42
C ARG A 53 21.99 -5.13 -5.58
N TYR A 54 20.91 -5.89 -5.81
CA TYR A 54 19.96 -5.61 -6.89
C TYR A 54 19.27 -4.24 -6.72
N PHE A 55 18.81 -3.94 -5.51
CA PHE A 55 18.12 -2.70 -5.21
C PHE A 55 19.06 -1.52 -4.92
N ASN A 56 20.36 -1.77 -4.82
CA ASN A 56 21.39 -0.79 -4.46
C ASN A 56 21.06 -0.07 -3.13
N ILE A 57 20.77 -0.86 -2.08
CA ILE A 57 20.52 -0.39 -0.71
C ILE A 57 21.38 -1.19 0.30
N PRO A 58 21.61 -0.67 1.53
CA PRO A 58 22.32 -1.39 2.57
C PRO A 58 21.66 -2.73 2.90
N VAL A 59 22.47 -3.77 3.11
CA VAL A 59 21.98 -5.10 3.51
C VAL A 59 21.20 -5.06 4.83
N ASP A 60 21.58 -4.15 5.73
CA ASP A 60 20.94 -3.94 7.03
C ASP A 60 19.45 -3.58 6.90
N ALA A 61 19.04 -2.94 5.79
CA ALA A 61 17.64 -2.68 5.52
C ALA A 61 16.82 -3.98 5.39
N PHE A 62 17.41 -5.03 4.80
CA PHE A 62 16.80 -6.36 4.71
C PHE A 62 16.90 -7.13 6.03
N VAL A 63 18.06 -7.10 6.67
CA VAL A 63 18.30 -7.82 7.94
C VAL A 63 17.35 -7.34 9.04
N HIS A 64 17.11 -6.03 9.13
CA HIS A 64 16.25 -5.45 10.16
C HIS A 64 14.80 -5.21 9.69
N ASN A 65 14.49 -5.51 8.43
CA ASN A 65 13.24 -5.09 7.81
C ASN A 65 12.92 -3.60 8.07
N ASP A 66 13.91 -2.72 7.87
CA ASP A 66 13.81 -1.29 8.16
C ASP A 66 13.85 -0.45 6.88
N ILE A 67 12.69 0.07 6.52
CA ILE A 67 12.51 0.95 5.35
C ILE A 67 13.33 2.23 5.49
N LYS A 68 13.55 2.75 6.71
CA LYS A 68 14.31 4.00 6.91
C LYS A 68 15.77 3.84 6.51
N ILE A 69 16.35 2.66 6.74
CA ILE A 69 17.72 2.35 6.28
C ILE A 69 17.76 2.37 4.75
N ALA A 70 16.76 1.80 4.07
CA ALA A 70 16.69 1.87 2.61
C ALA A 70 16.52 3.30 2.09
N ILE A 71 15.66 4.10 2.75
CA ILE A 71 15.37 5.48 2.36
C ILE A 71 16.62 6.36 2.37
N SER A 72 17.56 6.11 3.29
CA SER A 72 18.85 6.84 3.34
C SER A 72 19.64 6.77 2.03
N SER A 73 19.37 5.77 1.18
CA SER A 73 20.02 5.57 -0.11
C SER A 73 19.24 6.18 -1.30
N PHE A 74 18.04 6.70 -1.07
CA PHE A 74 17.21 7.25 -2.14
C PHE A 74 17.52 8.72 -2.41
N THR A 75 18.06 9.00 -3.60
CA THR A 75 18.36 10.36 -4.05
C THR A 75 17.23 11.01 -4.84
N LYS A 76 16.22 10.24 -5.24
CA LYS A 76 15.12 10.67 -6.11
C LYS A 76 13.81 9.99 -5.69
N PRO A 77 12.66 10.64 -5.93
CA PRO A 77 11.36 9.99 -5.75
C PRO A 77 11.21 8.81 -6.73
N PRO A 78 10.33 7.85 -6.42
CA PRO A 78 10.03 6.76 -7.35
C PRO A 78 9.50 7.30 -8.68
N LYS A 79 9.90 6.67 -9.79
CA LYS A 79 9.36 7.00 -11.11
C LYS A 79 7.93 6.46 -11.22
N ILE A 80 6.94 7.34 -11.15
CA ILE A 80 5.55 6.98 -11.41
C ILE A 80 5.39 6.69 -12.90
N THR A 81 5.15 5.43 -13.27
CA THR A 81 4.95 5.04 -14.68
C THR A 81 3.46 4.89 -15.00
N HIS A 82 2.93 5.81 -15.81
CA HIS A 82 1.51 5.81 -16.20
C HIS A 82 1.07 4.58 -17.02
N THR A 83 2.00 3.77 -17.54
CA THR A 83 1.70 2.54 -18.30
C THR A 83 1.00 1.48 -17.44
N LYS A 84 1.24 1.45 -16.11
CA LYS A 84 0.55 0.53 -15.18
C LYS A 84 -0.84 1.00 -14.77
N LEU A 85 -1.12 2.30 -14.81
CA LEU A 85 -2.45 2.86 -14.53
C LEU A 85 -3.52 2.38 -15.54
N LYS A 86 -3.13 1.82 -16.70
CA LYS A 86 -4.07 1.32 -17.73
C LYS A 86 -4.63 -0.08 -17.46
N ARG A 87 -4.14 -0.82 -16.46
CA ARG A 87 -4.44 -2.26 -16.28
C ARG A 87 -5.19 -2.61 -14.98
N ILE A 88 -5.87 -1.64 -14.36
CA ILE A 88 -6.82 -1.93 -13.28
C ILE A 88 -8.08 -2.55 -13.90
N LYS A 89 -8.48 -3.68 -13.32
CA LYS A 89 -9.54 -4.60 -13.75
C LYS A 89 -10.88 -3.92 -14.07
N ILE A 90 -11.56 -4.50 -15.07
CA ILE A 90 -12.77 -4.04 -15.74
C ILE A 90 -13.96 -3.86 -14.77
N LYS A 91 -14.29 -2.59 -14.44
CA LYS A 91 -15.65 -1.99 -14.48
C LYS A 91 -15.61 -0.55 -13.91
N ARG A 92 -15.92 0.44 -14.76
CA ARG A 92 -16.15 1.89 -14.48
C ARG A 92 -14.96 2.85 -14.75
N GLU A 93 -14.64 3.03 -16.02
CA GLU A 93 -13.59 3.93 -16.53
C GLU A 93 -13.59 5.39 -16.02
N LYS A 94 -14.73 5.93 -15.54
CA LYS A 94 -14.79 7.28 -14.96
C LYS A 94 -14.38 7.33 -13.48
N PHE A 95 -14.81 6.37 -12.68
CA PHE A 95 -14.46 6.30 -11.25
C PHE A 95 -12.98 6.01 -11.08
N ASP A 96 -12.41 5.13 -11.92
CA ASP A 96 -10.98 4.83 -11.92
C ASP A 96 -10.12 6.04 -12.28
N LYS A 97 -10.61 6.95 -13.15
CA LYS A 97 -9.87 8.17 -13.51
C LYS A 97 -9.89 9.19 -12.37
N ILE A 98 -11.00 9.30 -11.64
CA ILE A 98 -11.12 10.20 -10.50
C ILE A 98 -10.28 9.69 -9.32
N GLY A 99 -10.35 8.40 -9.00
CA GLY A 99 -9.54 7.77 -7.96
C GLY A 99 -8.05 8.04 -8.16
N ARG A 100 -7.54 7.73 -9.37
CA ARG A 100 -6.14 8.00 -9.74
C ARG A 100 -5.72 9.46 -9.58
N LYS A 101 -6.58 10.42 -9.98
CA LYS A 101 -6.28 11.84 -9.76
C LYS A 101 -6.17 12.17 -8.28
N GLY A 102 -7.00 11.56 -7.45
CA GLY A 102 -6.94 11.69 -5.99
C GLY A 102 -5.63 11.14 -5.43
N GLU A 103 -5.27 9.90 -5.75
CA GLU A 103 -4.01 9.27 -5.32
C GLU A 103 -2.79 10.11 -5.72
N GLU A 104 -2.72 10.54 -6.98
CA GLU A 104 -1.63 11.40 -7.49
C GLU A 104 -1.58 12.76 -6.77
N TRP A 105 -2.74 13.31 -6.41
CA TRP A 105 -2.80 14.58 -5.68
C TRP A 105 -2.39 14.41 -4.22
N VAL A 106 -2.87 13.36 -3.53
CA VAL A 106 -2.44 13.03 -2.16
C VAL A 106 -0.94 12.80 -2.12
N TYR A 107 -0.36 12.04 -3.06
CA TYR A 107 1.08 11.87 -3.17
C TYR A 107 1.83 13.21 -3.24
N LYS A 108 1.33 14.17 -4.03
CA LYS A 108 1.95 15.50 -4.14
C LYS A 108 1.84 16.29 -2.83
N GLU A 109 0.73 16.19 -2.11
CA GLU A 109 0.56 16.83 -0.80
C GLU A 109 1.48 16.20 0.25
N GLU A 110 1.61 14.87 0.26
CA GLU A 110 2.54 14.15 1.11
C GLU A 110 4.01 14.50 0.79
N PHE A 111 4.35 14.63 -0.50
CA PHE A 111 5.67 15.05 -0.94
C PHE A 111 5.98 16.49 -0.49
N LYS A 112 5.01 17.40 -0.59
CA LYS A 112 5.16 18.77 -0.05
C LYS A 112 5.36 18.76 1.46
N LYS A 113 4.57 17.96 2.19
CA LYS A 113 4.64 17.81 3.65
C LYS A 113 6.02 17.33 4.09
N LEU A 114 6.60 16.37 3.37
CA LEU A 114 7.89 15.76 3.71
C LEU A 114 9.08 16.44 3.05
N LYS A 115 8.89 17.47 2.23
CA LYS A 115 9.97 18.14 1.49
C LYS A 115 11.05 18.65 2.44
N GLY A 116 12.31 18.32 2.14
CA GLY A 116 13.47 18.69 2.97
C GLY A 116 13.68 17.79 4.20
N THR A 117 12.82 16.80 4.42
CA THR A 117 13.07 15.72 5.39
C THR A 117 13.83 14.57 4.73
N GLY A 118 14.39 13.66 5.54
CA GLY A 118 14.98 12.43 5.03
C GLY A 118 13.99 11.46 4.37
N TYR A 119 12.68 11.72 4.46
CA TYR A 119 11.62 10.81 4.02
C TYR A 119 10.91 11.26 2.73
N GLU A 120 11.25 12.42 2.16
CA GLU A 120 10.60 12.95 0.94
C GLU A 120 10.65 11.96 -0.22
N ASN A 121 11.80 11.31 -0.38
CA ASN A 121 12.01 10.31 -1.43
C ASN A 121 11.49 8.94 -1.01
N GLY A 122 11.04 8.75 0.23
CA GLY A 122 10.52 7.49 0.77
C GLY A 122 9.05 7.23 0.43
N ILE A 123 8.27 8.24 0.05
CA ILE A 123 6.84 8.07 -0.25
C ILE A 123 6.68 7.07 -1.40
N ASN A 124 5.83 6.07 -1.19
CA ASN A 124 5.63 4.99 -2.14
C ASN A 124 4.14 4.83 -2.48
N LEU A 125 3.82 4.99 -3.76
CA LEU A 125 2.50 4.68 -4.30
C LEU A 125 2.43 3.17 -4.53
N ASN A 126 1.50 2.51 -3.87
CA ASN A 126 1.38 1.07 -3.92
C ASN A 126 0.58 0.64 -5.16
N PHE A 127 1.28 0.56 -6.30
CA PHE A 127 0.72 0.03 -7.54
C PHE A 127 0.94 -1.49 -7.62
N SER A 128 0.11 -2.33 -6.98
CA SER A 128 0.24 -3.77 -7.23
C SER A 128 -0.51 -4.20 -8.49
N ASP A 129 0.20 -4.84 -9.42
CA ASP A 129 -0.35 -5.57 -10.57
C ASP A 129 -1.05 -6.90 -10.18
N ILE A 130 -1.29 -7.10 -8.89
CA ILE A 130 -1.85 -8.31 -8.30
C ILE A 130 -2.94 -7.80 -7.38
N ASP A 131 -4.15 -8.38 -7.42
CA ASP A 131 -5.37 -7.96 -6.69
C ASP A 131 -5.26 -7.91 -5.14
N ASP A 132 -4.05 -7.84 -4.59
CA ASP A 132 -3.68 -7.94 -3.18
C ASP A 132 -2.92 -6.68 -2.67
N ALA A 133 -3.11 -5.50 -3.26
CA ALA A 133 -2.71 -4.25 -2.59
C ALA A 133 -3.73 -3.95 -1.51
N ASP A 134 -3.24 -3.88 -0.27
CA ASP A 134 -4.09 -3.67 0.90
C ASP A 134 -4.22 -2.16 1.28
N PHE A 135 -3.62 -1.25 0.49
CA PHE A 135 -3.61 0.22 0.68
C PHE A 135 -3.07 0.96 -0.57
N ASP A 136 -3.34 2.27 -0.69
CA ASP A 136 -2.94 3.10 -1.84
C ASP A 136 -1.53 3.72 -1.73
N ILE A 137 -1.15 4.25 -0.56
CA ILE A 137 0.13 4.98 -0.37
C ILE A 137 0.78 4.59 0.96
N LEU A 138 2.08 4.30 0.95
CA LEU A 138 2.89 4.28 2.17
C LEU A 138 3.66 5.60 2.25
N SER A 139 3.30 6.41 3.24
CA SER A 139 3.90 7.70 3.55
C SER A 139 4.60 7.66 4.91
N PHE A 140 5.06 8.83 5.37
CA PHE A 140 5.78 8.99 6.63
C PHE A 140 5.28 10.21 7.41
N GLY A 141 5.40 10.13 8.74
CA GLY A 141 5.37 11.30 9.62
C GLY A 141 6.68 12.08 9.55
N LEU A 142 6.68 13.30 10.09
CA LEU A 142 7.91 14.11 10.21
C LEU A 142 8.96 13.46 11.13
N ASP A 143 8.51 12.59 12.03
CA ASP A 143 9.33 11.76 12.93
C ASP A 143 9.82 10.45 12.27
N GLY A 144 9.45 10.20 11.01
CA GLY A 144 9.85 9.00 10.27
C GLY A 144 9.01 7.76 10.54
N ARG A 145 7.93 7.87 11.32
CA ARG A 145 6.98 6.77 11.46
C ARG A 145 6.26 6.51 10.14
N THR A 146 6.06 5.26 9.79
CA THR A 146 5.28 4.84 8.62
C THR A 146 3.80 5.19 8.81
N VAL A 147 3.17 5.64 7.73
CA VAL A 147 1.73 5.94 7.67
C VAL A 147 1.14 5.27 6.45
N ILE A 148 0.21 4.34 6.67
CA ILE A 148 -0.55 3.66 5.63
C ILE A 148 -1.72 4.55 5.25
N ILE A 149 -1.86 4.88 3.97
CA ILE A 149 -2.87 5.80 3.47
C ILE A 149 -3.78 5.09 2.47
N GLU A 150 -5.08 5.24 2.69
CA GLU A 150 -6.15 4.86 1.76
C GLU A 150 -6.83 6.13 1.22
N VAL A 151 -7.10 6.22 -0.08
CA VAL A 151 -7.57 7.44 -0.74
C VAL A 151 -8.98 7.24 -1.28
N LYS A 152 -9.95 8.02 -0.76
CA LYS A 152 -11.33 8.01 -1.26
C LYS A 152 -11.68 9.33 -1.93
N THR A 153 -11.87 9.30 -3.25
CA THR A 153 -12.01 10.52 -4.05
C THR A 153 -13.44 10.75 -4.54
N THR A 154 -13.93 11.99 -4.46
CA THR A 154 -15.20 12.45 -5.05
C THR A 154 -15.02 13.75 -5.84
N THR A 155 -15.94 14.00 -6.78
CA THR A 155 -16.09 15.32 -7.43
C THR A 155 -17.02 16.26 -6.67
N GLY A 156 -17.87 15.72 -5.80
CA GLY A 156 -18.75 16.48 -4.91
C GLY A 156 -18.03 16.94 -3.65
N ASP A 157 -18.81 17.09 -2.58
CA ASP A 157 -18.42 17.70 -1.32
C ASP A 157 -17.79 16.68 -0.34
N GLU A 158 -17.22 17.19 0.75
CA GLU A 158 -16.55 16.37 1.78
C GLU A 158 -17.48 15.35 2.46
N GLY A 159 -18.76 15.68 2.60
CA GLY A 159 -19.78 14.85 3.26
C GLY A 159 -20.39 13.76 2.37
N ASP A 160 -20.04 13.70 1.09
CA ASP A 160 -20.51 12.64 0.20
C ASP A 160 -20.11 11.26 0.77
N PRO A 161 -21.03 10.28 0.82
CA PRO A 161 -20.70 8.92 1.20
C PRO A 161 -19.55 8.35 0.38
N PHE A 162 -18.79 7.44 0.98
CA PHE A 162 -17.71 6.73 0.31
C PHE A 162 -17.77 5.24 0.63
N TYR A 163 -17.15 4.46 -0.25
CA TYR A 163 -17.12 3.00 -0.17
C TYR A 163 -15.78 2.54 0.36
N ILE A 164 -15.81 1.54 1.23
CA ILE A 164 -14.63 0.85 1.74
C ILE A 164 -14.80 -0.65 1.49
N SER A 165 -13.74 -1.32 1.05
CA SER A 165 -13.76 -2.77 0.86
C SER A 165 -13.52 -3.51 2.18
N ALA A 166 -13.85 -4.81 2.23
CA ALA A 166 -13.60 -5.63 3.41
C ALA A 166 -12.10 -5.71 3.78
N ASN A 167 -11.21 -5.70 2.78
CA ASN A 167 -9.77 -5.73 2.99
C ASN A 167 -9.25 -4.40 3.57
N GLU A 168 -9.74 -3.27 3.06
CA GLU A 168 -9.39 -1.94 3.57
C GLU A 168 -9.85 -1.75 5.02
N LEU A 169 -11.05 -2.23 5.35
CA LEU A 169 -11.56 -2.19 6.72
C LEU A 169 -10.74 -3.10 7.66
N ASP A 170 -10.39 -4.31 7.23
CA ASP A 170 -9.51 -5.23 7.97
C ASP A 170 -8.12 -4.63 8.20
N MET A 171 -7.56 -3.92 7.21
CA MET A 171 -6.30 -3.18 7.35
C MET A 171 -6.41 -2.10 8.43
N ALA A 172 -7.44 -1.26 8.39
CA ALA A 172 -7.64 -0.21 9.39
C ALA A 172 -7.73 -0.79 10.82
N GLN A 173 -8.49 -1.88 11.00
CA GLN A 173 -8.62 -2.58 12.28
C GLN A 173 -7.30 -3.17 12.77
N LYS A 174 -6.53 -3.82 11.89
CA LYS A 174 -5.22 -4.37 12.21
C LYS A 174 -4.21 -3.29 12.58
N CYS A 175 -4.23 -2.15 11.91
CA CYS A 175 -3.34 -1.04 12.23
C CYS A 175 -3.55 -0.56 13.68
N ILE A 176 -4.79 -0.44 14.14
CA ILE A 176 -5.07 -0.11 15.55
C ILE A 176 -4.49 -1.17 16.49
N LYS A 177 -4.76 -2.45 16.20
CA LYS A 177 -4.32 -3.57 17.03
C LYS A 177 -2.79 -3.63 17.15
N ASP A 178 -2.10 -3.37 16.05
CA ASP A 178 -0.64 -3.49 15.94
C ASP A 178 0.08 -2.16 16.28
N GLY A 179 -0.66 -1.10 16.66
CA GLY A 179 -0.08 0.21 16.97
C GLY A 179 0.50 0.95 15.76
N LYS A 180 0.04 0.62 14.55
CA LYS A 180 0.46 1.23 13.28
C LYS A 180 -0.44 2.41 12.92
N PHE A 181 0.11 3.33 12.14
CA PHE A 181 -0.63 4.52 11.70
C PHE A 181 -1.33 4.25 10.37
N TYR A 182 -2.63 4.44 10.38
CA TYR A 182 -3.49 4.36 9.21
C TYR A 182 -4.33 5.63 9.09
N GLU A 183 -4.42 6.14 7.87
CA GLU A 183 -5.18 7.33 7.52
C GLU A 183 -6.01 7.10 6.25
N LEU A 184 -7.31 7.39 6.30
CA LEU A 184 -8.14 7.52 5.12
C LEU A 184 -8.16 8.99 4.70
N HIS A 185 -7.65 9.27 3.50
CA HIS A 185 -7.62 10.60 2.89
C HIS A 185 -8.87 10.76 2.01
N ARG A 186 -9.87 11.47 2.53
CA ARG A 186 -11.09 11.82 1.78
C ARG A 186 -10.81 13.04 0.93
N VAL A 187 -10.68 12.85 -0.38
CA VAL A 187 -10.42 13.93 -1.35
C VAL A 187 -11.72 14.36 -2.01
N TYR A 188 -12.06 15.64 -1.89
CA TYR A 188 -13.29 16.21 -2.44
C TYR A 188 -12.97 17.32 -3.45
N HIS A 189 -13.94 17.63 -4.32
CA HIS A 189 -13.77 18.59 -5.43
C HIS A 189 -12.52 18.37 -6.29
N ILE A 190 -12.14 17.11 -6.57
CA ILE A 190 -10.87 16.78 -7.27
C ILE A 190 -10.67 17.47 -8.63
N ASN A 191 -11.75 17.85 -9.32
CA ASN A 191 -11.71 18.52 -10.61
C ASN A 191 -11.73 20.07 -10.52
N ASP A 192 -11.81 20.65 -9.31
CA ASP A 192 -11.83 22.09 -9.08
C ASP A 192 -10.66 22.50 -8.15
N PRO A 193 -9.51 22.94 -8.69
CA PRO A 193 -8.34 23.30 -7.89
C PRO A 193 -8.57 24.41 -6.86
N LYS A 194 -9.61 25.24 -7.00
CA LYS A 194 -9.91 26.32 -6.04
C LYS A 194 -10.67 25.82 -4.82
N ARG A 195 -11.43 24.73 -4.98
CA ARG A 195 -12.25 24.12 -3.91
C ARG A 195 -11.71 22.78 -3.43
N ARG A 196 -10.80 22.15 -4.18
CA ARG A 196 -10.20 20.86 -3.84
C ARG A 196 -9.56 20.90 -2.46
N GLY A 197 -9.94 19.95 -1.62
CA GLY A 197 -9.38 19.75 -0.31
C GLY A 197 -9.31 18.28 0.08
N ARG A 198 -8.82 18.03 1.30
CA ARG A 198 -8.84 16.72 1.93
C ARG A 198 -9.17 16.78 3.41
N ILE A 199 -9.88 15.76 3.86
CA ILE A 199 -9.98 15.40 5.28
C ILE A 199 -9.14 14.13 5.48
N ILE A 200 -8.42 14.09 6.60
CA ILE A 200 -7.66 12.92 7.04
C ILE A 200 -8.43 12.30 8.19
N ILE A 201 -8.86 11.05 8.02
CA ILE A 201 -9.63 10.29 9.00
C ILE A 201 -8.74 9.17 9.52
N THR A 202 -8.45 9.16 10.82
CA THR A 202 -7.63 8.08 11.41
C THR A 202 -8.41 6.76 11.47
N ALA A 203 -7.73 5.62 11.59
CA ALA A 203 -8.44 4.34 11.79
C ALA A 203 -9.39 4.36 13.00
N LYS A 204 -8.98 5.02 14.10
CA LYS A 204 -9.82 5.17 15.30
C LYS A 204 -11.07 5.98 15.00
N GLU A 205 -10.90 7.15 14.39
CA GLU A 205 -12.01 8.02 13.97
C GLU A 205 -12.95 7.31 12.99
N LEU A 206 -12.41 6.57 12.03
CA LEU A 206 -13.18 5.80 11.06
C LEU A 206 -14.08 4.76 11.73
N LEU A 207 -13.59 4.08 12.78
CA LEU A 207 -14.36 3.04 13.46
C LEU A 207 -15.31 3.57 14.54
N GLU A 208 -15.02 4.73 15.12
CA GLU A 208 -15.82 5.32 16.21
C GLU A 208 -16.90 6.29 15.70
N ASN A 209 -16.62 7.04 14.63
CA ASN A 209 -17.46 8.18 14.21
C ASN A 209 -18.23 7.93 12.90
N TYR A 210 -18.00 6.81 12.21
CA TYR A 210 -18.68 6.48 10.96
C TYR A 210 -19.52 5.20 11.08
N GLU A 211 -20.65 5.18 10.36
CA GLU A 211 -21.52 4.01 10.26
C GLU A 211 -21.21 3.22 8.98
N PHE A 212 -21.04 1.90 9.12
CA PHE A 212 -20.81 0.99 8.00
C PHE A 212 -22.12 0.35 7.56
N VAL A 213 -22.71 0.89 6.50
CA VAL A 213 -23.94 0.35 5.90
C VAL A 213 -23.57 -0.73 4.86
N PRO A 214 -23.97 -2.00 5.05
CA PRO A 214 -23.60 -3.08 4.13
C PRO A 214 -24.41 -3.00 2.83
N GLU A 215 -23.79 -2.59 1.73
CA GLU A 215 -24.44 -2.52 0.42
C GLU A 215 -24.22 -3.74 -0.49
N THR A 216 -23.07 -4.42 -0.37
CA THR A 216 -22.71 -5.54 -1.25
C THR A 216 -22.19 -6.75 -0.48
N TYR A 217 -22.61 -7.95 -0.90
CA TYR A 217 -22.20 -9.22 -0.29
C TYR A 217 -21.47 -10.10 -1.30
N ARG A 218 -20.34 -10.67 -0.90
CA ARG A 218 -19.65 -11.71 -1.67
C ARG A 218 -20.22 -13.09 -1.31
N VAL A 219 -20.82 -13.77 -2.29
CA VAL A 219 -21.30 -15.15 -2.11
C VAL A 219 -20.15 -16.12 -2.35
N VAL A 220 -19.88 -16.98 -1.38
CA VAL A 220 -18.91 -18.08 -1.49
C VAL A 220 -19.59 -19.41 -1.18
N ARG A 221 -19.17 -20.47 -1.88
CA ARG A 221 -19.69 -21.82 -1.64
C ARG A 221 -19.20 -22.30 -0.27
N LYS A 222 -20.11 -22.73 0.61
CA LYS A 222 -19.74 -23.36 1.89
C LYS A 222 -18.93 -24.63 1.62
N GLU A 223 -17.81 -24.82 2.32
CA GLU A 223 -17.08 -26.08 2.26
C GLU A 223 -17.97 -27.23 2.77
N LYS A 224 -18.04 -28.33 2.01
CA LYS A 224 -18.67 -29.55 2.53
C LYS A 224 -17.71 -30.11 3.58
N ASN A 225 -18.10 -30.11 4.85
CA ASN A 225 -17.42 -30.91 5.87
C ASN A 225 -17.26 -32.33 5.32
N LYS A 226 -16.02 -32.79 5.12
CA LYS A 226 -15.73 -34.22 4.94
C LYS A 226 -16.20 -34.91 6.22
N ARG A 227 -17.41 -35.48 6.19
CA ARG A 227 -17.85 -36.40 7.24
C ARG A 227 -16.83 -37.54 7.28
N ASN A 228 -16.33 -37.81 8.47
CA ASN A 228 -15.58 -39.02 8.79
C ASN A 228 -16.51 -40.22 8.54
N ASP A 229 -16.45 -40.80 7.34
CA ASP A 229 -16.83 -42.20 7.16
C ASP A 229 -15.58 -43.05 7.44
N ARG A 230 -15.37 -43.32 8.73
CA ARG A 230 -14.70 -44.54 9.18
C ARG A 230 -15.75 -45.32 9.95
N SER A 231 -16.32 -46.31 9.29
CA SER A 231 -16.96 -47.47 9.91
C SER A 231 -16.33 -48.71 9.27
#